data_AF-A0AAD9UQ47-F1
#
_entry.id   AF-A0AAD9UQ47-F1
#
_cell.length_a   1.000
_cell.length_b   1.000
_cell.length_c   1.000
_cell.angle_alpha   90.00
_cell.angle_beta   90.00
_cell.angle_gamma   90.00
#
_symmetry.space_group_name_H-M   'P 1'
#
loop_
_entity.id
_entity.type
_entity.pdbx_description
1 polymer ?
#
loop_
_entity_poly.entity_id
_entity_poly.type
_entity_poly.pdbx_seq_one_letter_code
_entity_poly.pdbx_strand_id
1 'polypeptide(L)'
;MHLDPPCTYNKFHLIYYKAVMAEADITHELIEDEIFPSGTLRNQQDEVVSSANLNGKSVAILFCDGSSPRCLTVVPLLINYYKTINSGGLLQKIEIVYVSCDDNRQSYEENIKRMPWLHLEFDDHYAHSLKQRYNIKDTSMEYGTFDSMEIPSLVVVTSNGSEVQRFHLCHGREDSQKALHRWDWRNTPFRLCYHVTNLFVLYSCLKLLNILLRDSCSSRLFQYCYLRRSYTVDCIMWNSKYQ
;
A
#
# COMPACT_ATOMS: atom_id res chain seq x y z
N MET A 1 27.72 42.88 36.09
CA MET A 1 27.13 41.55 35.89
C MET A 1 25.83 41.72 35.13
N HIS A 2 25.88 41.66 33.80
CA HIS A 2 24.67 41.60 32.99
C HIS A 2 24.21 40.14 32.98
N LEU A 3 22.98 39.91 33.47
CA LEU A 3 22.29 38.63 33.33
C LEU A 3 21.83 38.51 31.87
N ASP A 4 22.32 37.50 31.17
CA ASP A 4 21.80 37.13 29.85
C ASP A 4 20.33 36.66 29.98
N PRO A 5 19.44 36.97 29.01
CA PRO A 5 18.03 36.59 29.09
C PRO A 5 17.83 35.09 28.78
N PRO A 6 16.75 34.46 29.30
CA PRO A 6 16.57 33.02 29.21
C PRO A 6 16.11 32.58 27.81
N CYS A 7 16.94 31.73 27.21
CA CYS A 7 16.62 30.62 26.29
C CYS A 7 15.47 30.78 25.28
N THR A 8 15.87 30.90 24.01
CA THR A 8 15.10 30.58 22.79
C THR A 8 14.57 29.14 22.71
N TYR A 9 14.88 28.29 23.69
CA TYR A 9 14.49 26.88 23.78
C TYR A 9 12.97 26.65 23.79
N ASN A 10 12.19 27.59 24.34
CA ASN A 10 10.75 27.42 24.53
C ASN A 10 9.93 27.55 23.23
N LYS A 11 10.45 28.29 22.24
CA LYS A 11 9.73 28.54 20.98
C LYS A 11 9.88 27.37 19.98
N PHE A 12 11.04 26.71 19.96
CA PHE A 12 11.29 25.54 19.12
C PHE A 12 10.50 24.31 19.58
N HIS A 13 10.44 24.07 20.89
CA HIS A 13 9.69 22.96 21.46
C HIS A 13 8.19 23.06 21.16
N LEU A 14 7.65 24.28 21.17
CA LEU A 14 6.25 24.54 20.86
C LEU A 14 5.93 24.37 19.36
N ILE A 15 6.85 24.74 18.47
CA ILE A 15 6.69 24.51 17.02
C ILE A 15 6.74 23.02 16.70
N TYR A 16 7.71 22.30 17.29
CA TYR A 16 7.81 20.85 17.14
C TYR A 16 6.57 20.15 17.66
N TYR A 17 6.13 20.48 18.88
CA TYR A 17 4.91 19.91 19.45
C TYR A 17 3.68 20.23 18.60
N LYS A 18 3.53 21.47 18.11
CA LYS A 18 2.42 21.82 17.20
C LYS A 18 2.48 21.09 15.87
N ALA A 19 3.66 20.84 15.31
CA ALA A 19 3.81 20.06 14.09
C ALA A 19 3.47 18.58 14.32
N VAL A 20 3.93 17.99 15.43
CA VAL A 20 3.60 16.61 15.81
C VAL A 20 2.11 16.45 16.10
N MET A 21 1.49 17.41 16.78
CA MET A 21 0.05 17.37 17.07
C MET A 21 -0.78 17.61 15.81
N ALA A 22 -0.35 18.48 14.89
CA ALA A 22 -1.01 18.64 13.59
C ALA A 22 -0.87 17.38 12.71
N GLU A 23 0.28 16.70 12.73
CA GLU A 23 0.44 15.38 12.10
C GLU A 23 -0.47 14.33 12.77
N ALA A 24 -0.58 14.34 14.10
CA ALA A 24 -1.46 13.44 14.84
C ALA A 24 -2.96 13.68 14.54
N ASP A 25 -3.38 14.95 14.45
CA ASP A 25 -4.76 15.31 14.09
C ASP A 25 -5.07 14.92 12.63
N ILE A 26 -4.13 15.12 11.69
CA ILE A 26 -4.24 14.63 10.30
C ILE A 26 -4.33 13.09 10.26
N THR A 27 -3.58 12.39 11.11
CA THR A 27 -3.69 10.92 11.18
C THR A 27 -5.01 10.44 11.74
N HIS A 28 -5.69 11.22 12.58
CA HIS A 28 -6.95 10.82 13.22
C HIS A 28 -8.17 11.05 12.31
N GLU A 29 -8.11 12.03 11.40
CA GLU A 29 -9.17 12.33 10.43
C GLU A 29 -9.14 11.38 9.19
N LEU A 30 -8.05 10.64 8.99
CA LEU A 30 -7.87 9.68 7.88
C LEU A 30 -8.26 8.23 8.21
N ILE A 31 -8.78 7.96 9.42
CA ILE A 31 -9.01 6.58 9.93
C ILE A 31 -10.32 5.97 9.39
N GLU A 32 -11.29 6.77 8.94
CA GLU A 32 -12.63 6.23 8.62
C GLU A 32 -12.76 5.53 7.25
N ASP A 33 -11.78 5.69 6.35
CA ASP A 33 -11.87 5.15 4.98
C ASP A 33 -10.89 4.02 4.68
N GLU A 34 -10.40 3.26 5.67
CA GLU A 34 -9.48 2.15 5.38
C GLU A 34 -10.21 0.95 4.71
N ILE A 35 -9.72 0.52 3.54
CA ILE A 35 -10.29 -0.60 2.77
C ILE A 35 -10.10 -1.99 3.43
N PHE A 36 -9.26 -2.11 4.44
CA PHE A 36 -9.14 -3.33 5.22
C PHE A 36 -9.24 -2.97 6.70
N PRO A 37 -10.46 -3.05 7.28
CA PRO A 37 -10.65 -2.82 8.70
C PRO A 37 -9.76 -3.74 9.55
N SER A 38 -9.47 -3.30 10.76
CA SER A 38 -8.70 -4.12 11.70
C SER A 38 -9.39 -5.47 11.94
N GLY A 39 -8.65 -6.57 11.78
CA GLY A 39 -9.17 -7.92 12.01
C GLY A 39 -9.60 -8.69 10.77
N THR A 40 -9.68 -8.06 9.58
CA THR A 40 -10.20 -8.74 8.38
C THR A 40 -9.13 -9.53 7.61
N LEU A 41 -7.87 -9.12 7.67
CA LEU A 41 -6.78 -9.75 6.91
C LEU A 41 -6.16 -10.91 7.70
N ARG A 42 -5.98 -12.04 7.04
CA ARG A 42 -5.35 -13.25 7.60
C ARG A 42 -4.19 -13.73 6.73
N ASN A 43 -3.17 -14.28 7.37
CA ASN A 43 -2.05 -14.95 6.71
C ASN A 43 -2.32 -16.46 6.57
N GLN A 44 -1.37 -17.19 6.00
CA GLN A 44 -1.45 -18.63 5.77
C GLN A 44 -1.48 -19.48 7.05
N GLN A 45 -1.13 -18.90 8.20
CA GLN A 45 -1.22 -19.52 9.53
C GLN A 45 -2.56 -19.18 10.22
N ASP A 46 -3.48 -18.52 9.50
CA ASP A 46 -4.74 -18.00 10.02
C ASP A 46 -4.57 -16.92 11.11
N GLU A 47 -3.42 -16.26 11.13
CA GLU A 47 -3.16 -15.16 12.07
C GLU A 47 -3.64 -13.83 11.49
N VAL A 48 -4.23 -13.00 12.34
CA VAL A 48 -4.69 -11.66 11.96
C VAL A 48 -3.50 -10.75 11.66
N VAL A 49 -3.52 -10.13 10.48
CA VAL A 49 -2.49 -9.21 10.00
C VAL A 49 -3.04 -7.78 9.98
N SER A 50 -2.28 -6.83 10.55
CA SER A 50 -2.65 -5.41 10.45
C SER A 50 -2.48 -4.91 9.01
N SER A 51 -3.43 -4.07 8.55
CA SER A 51 -3.38 -3.31 7.30
C SER A 51 -2.09 -2.48 7.15
N ALA A 52 -1.43 -2.11 8.26
CA ALA A 52 -0.14 -1.43 8.24
C ALA A 52 0.98 -2.24 7.55
N ASN A 53 0.88 -3.58 7.52
CA ASN A 53 1.83 -4.43 6.81
C ASN A 53 1.77 -4.27 5.28
N LEU A 54 0.72 -3.62 4.77
CA LEU A 54 0.54 -3.34 3.35
C LEU A 54 1.22 -2.02 2.93
N ASN A 55 1.62 -1.18 3.89
CA ASN A 55 2.17 0.14 3.62
C ASN A 55 3.36 0.09 2.66
N GLY A 56 3.31 0.89 1.59
CA GLY A 56 4.38 0.97 0.59
C GLY A 56 4.46 -0.19 -0.40
N LYS A 57 3.60 -1.21 -0.29
CA LYS A 57 3.41 -2.26 -1.30
C LYS A 57 2.34 -1.84 -2.30
N SER A 58 2.30 -2.39 -3.51
CA SER A 58 1.08 -2.35 -4.33
C SER A 58 0.16 -3.49 -3.93
N VAL A 59 -1.09 -3.18 -3.60
CA VAL A 59 -2.07 -4.19 -3.15
C VAL A 59 -3.11 -4.42 -4.24
N ALA A 60 -3.44 -5.68 -4.48
CA ALA A 60 -4.57 -6.06 -5.30
C ALA A 60 -5.50 -7.05 -4.59
N ILE A 61 -6.80 -6.92 -4.82
CA ILE A 61 -7.81 -7.87 -4.38
C ILE A 61 -8.06 -8.86 -5.50
N LEU A 62 -7.95 -10.15 -5.17
CA LEU A 62 -8.26 -11.24 -6.08
C LEU A 62 -9.62 -11.83 -5.72
N PHE A 63 -10.58 -11.67 -6.63
CA PHE A 63 -11.88 -12.35 -6.57
C PHE A 63 -11.86 -13.58 -7.47
N CYS A 64 -12.03 -14.76 -6.88
CA CYS A 64 -11.91 -16.01 -7.62
C CYS A 64 -12.58 -17.16 -6.86
N ASP A 65 -13.20 -18.06 -7.61
CA ASP A 65 -13.56 -19.42 -7.17
C ASP A 65 -12.42 -20.35 -7.60
N GLY A 66 -11.62 -20.80 -6.65
CA GLY A 66 -10.42 -21.60 -6.91
C GLY A 66 -10.70 -23.01 -7.42
N SER A 67 -11.95 -23.46 -7.42
CA SER A 67 -12.40 -24.71 -8.04
C SER A 67 -12.82 -24.52 -9.51
N SER A 68 -13.06 -23.28 -9.95
CA SER A 68 -13.46 -23.00 -11.33
C SER A 68 -12.31 -23.24 -12.34
N PRO A 69 -12.59 -23.76 -13.55
CA PRO A 69 -11.57 -24.01 -14.57
C PRO A 69 -10.74 -22.77 -14.95
N ARG A 70 -11.37 -21.58 -14.96
CA ARG A 70 -10.72 -20.31 -15.28
C ARG A 70 -9.70 -19.94 -14.20
N CYS A 71 -10.10 -20.00 -12.93
CA CYS A 71 -9.21 -19.73 -11.81
C CYS A 71 -8.05 -20.72 -11.70
N LEU A 72 -8.30 -22.01 -11.91
CA LEU A 72 -7.25 -23.04 -11.91
C LEU A 72 -6.15 -22.76 -12.95
N THR A 73 -6.48 -22.10 -14.06
CA THR A 73 -5.51 -21.68 -15.08
C THR A 73 -4.73 -20.42 -14.67
N VAL A 74 -5.41 -19.46 -14.04
CA VAL A 74 -4.86 -18.13 -13.74
C VAL A 74 -4.04 -18.10 -12.45
N VAL A 75 -4.47 -18.79 -11.41
CA VAL A 75 -3.83 -18.77 -10.08
C VAL A 75 -2.35 -19.18 -10.14
N PRO A 76 -1.94 -20.25 -10.85
CA PRO A 76 -0.52 -20.60 -10.98
C PRO A 76 0.33 -19.51 -11.65
N LEU A 77 -0.22 -18.78 -12.64
CA LEU A 77 0.47 -17.66 -13.28
C LEU A 77 0.67 -16.52 -12.30
N LEU A 78 -0.36 -16.21 -11.53
CA LEU A 78 -0.34 -15.14 -10.54
C LEU A 78 0.64 -15.46 -9.40
N ILE A 79 0.70 -16.71 -8.95
CA ILE A 79 1.69 -17.19 -7.97
C ILE A 79 3.11 -16.99 -8.51
N ASN A 80 3.37 -17.37 -9.77
CA ASN A 80 4.69 -17.21 -10.36
C ASN A 80 5.08 -15.73 -10.50
N TYR A 81 4.14 -14.88 -10.94
CA TYR A 81 4.33 -13.43 -11.03
C TYR A 81 4.63 -12.83 -9.64
N TYR A 82 3.82 -13.15 -8.64
CA TYR A 82 3.99 -12.72 -7.26
C TYR A 82 5.38 -13.05 -6.71
N LYS A 83 5.81 -14.30 -6.87
CA LYS A 83 7.15 -14.74 -6.44
C LYS A 83 8.26 -13.98 -7.18
N THR A 84 8.14 -13.83 -8.50
CA THR A 84 9.15 -13.16 -9.34
C THR A 84 9.34 -11.69 -8.96
N ILE A 85 8.25 -10.97 -8.70
CA ILE A 85 8.33 -9.55 -8.32
C ILE A 85 8.93 -9.41 -6.93
N ASN A 86 8.48 -10.23 -5.98
CA ASN A 86 8.90 -10.17 -4.58
C ASN A 86 10.28 -10.77 -4.30
N SER A 87 10.86 -11.58 -5.19
CA SER A 87 12.21 -12.15 -5.01
C SER A 87 13.35 -11.15 -5.27
N GLY A 88 13.09 -10.05 -5.98
CA GLY A 88 14.12 -9.13 -6.45
C GLY A 88 14.47 -7.99 -5.49
N GLY A 89 14.51 -8.20 -4.16
CA GLY A 89 14.84 -7.16 -3.18
C GLY A 89 14.69 -7.59 -1.72
N LEU A 90 15.06 -6.70 -0.80
CA LEU A 90 14.94 -6.91 0.66
C LEU A 90 13.50 -6.77 1.17
N LEU A 91 12.65 -6.06 0.43
CA LEU A 91 11.26 -5.78 0.78
C LEU A 91 10.32 -6.33 -0.28
N GLN A 92 9.20 -6.86 0.19
CA GLN A 92 8.07 -7.25 -0.65
C GLN A 92 7.50 -6.01 -1.34
N LYS A 93 7.23 -6.12 -2.65
CA LYS A 93 6.78 -4.99 -3.49
C LYS A 93 5.29 -5.03 -3.74
N ILE A 94 4.72 -6.23 -3.86
CA ILE A 94 3.29 -6.41 -4.10
C ILE A 94 2.69 -7.37 -3.09
N GLU A 95 1.43 -7.12 -2.74
CA GLU A 95 0.60 -8.00 -1.93
C GLU A 95 -0.72 -8.28 -2.65
N ILE A 96 -1.22 -9.50 -2.48
CA ILE A 96 -2.52 -9.91 -3.00
C ILE A 96 -3.41 -10.27 -1.81
N VAL A 97 -4.67 -9.85 -1.84
CA VAL A 97 -5.68 -10.21 -0.84
C VAL A 97 -6.74 -11.04 -1.52
N TYR A 98 -6.84 -12.31 -1.15
CA TYR A 98 -7.83 -13.23 -1.67
C TYR A 98 -9.19 -13.01 -1.02
N VAL A 99 -10.21 -12.83 -1.85
CA VAL A 99 -11.62 -12.80 -1.46
C VAL A 99 -12.32 -13.96 -2.16
N SER A 100 -12.75 -14.93 -1.36
CA SER A 100 -13.33 -16.17 -1.87
C SER A 100 -14.66 -15.91 -2.58
N CYS A 101 -14.79 -16.50 -3.77
CA CYS A 101 -16.06 -16.71 -4.46
C CYS A 101 -16.41 -18.21 -4.49
N ASP A 102 -15.80 -19.00 -3.60
CA ASP A 102 -16.00 -20.44 -3.55
C ASP A 102 -17.39 -20.76 -2.97
N ASP A 103 -18.04 -21.82 -3.46
CA ASP A 103 -19.38 -22.21 -2.98
C ASP A 103 -19.38 -22.82 -1.58
N ASN A 104 -18.23 -23.35 -1.12
CA ASN A 104 -18.13 -24.05 0.16
C ASN A 104 -16.77 -23.85 0.85
N ARG A 105 -16.80 -23.96 2.19
CA ARG A 105 -15.62 -23.77 3.04
C ARG A 105 -14.47 -24.73 2.72
N GLN A 106 -14.76 -25.97 2.34
CA GLN A 106 -13.71 -26.95 2.04
C GLN A 106 -12.88 -26.51 0.83
N SER A 107 -13.55 -26.10 -0.25
CA SER A 107 -12.88 -25.55 -1.43
C SER A 107 -12.04 -24.33 -1.08
N TYR A 108 -12.58 -23.40 -0.29
CA TYR A 108 -11.83 -22.26 0.22
C TYR A 108 -10.55 -22.66 0.98
N GLU A 109 -10.64 -23.61 1.92
CA GLU A 109 -9.49 -24.07 2.71
C GLU A 109 -8.41 -24.74 1.84
N GLU A 110 -8.81 -25.46 0.81
CA GLU A 110 -7.89 -26.05 -0.18
C GLU A 110 -7.27 -24.98 -1.09
N ASN A 111 -7.99 -23.89 -1.36
CA ASN A 111 -7.54 -22.76 -2.17
C ASN A 111 -6.54 -21.88 -1.43
N ILE A 112 -6.81 -21.50 -0.18
CA ILE A 112 -5.89 -20.64 0.57
C ILE A 112 -4.53 -21.32 0.76
N LYS A 113 -4.48 -22.63 1.02
CA LYS A 113 -3.24 -23.39 1.23
C LYS A 113 -2.27 -23.35 0.05
N ARG A 114 -2.76 -23.15 -1.19
CA ARG A 114 -1.90 -23.07 -2.38
C ARG A 114 -1.41 -21.67 -2.69
N MET A 115 -2.06 -20.66 -2.13
CA MET A 115 -1.85 -19.26 -2.46
C MET A 115 -0.94 -18.61 -1.41
N PRO A 116 0.20 -17.98 -1.77
CA PRO A 116 1.19 -17.51 -0.80
C PRO A 116 0.90 -16.11 -0.22
N TRP A 117 -0.35 -15.63 -0.32
CA TRP A 117 -0.74 -14.26 -0.04
C TRP A 117 -1.83 -14.18 1.05
N LEU A 118 -2.28 -12.97 1.40
CA LEU A 118 -3.28 -12.76 2.44
C LEU A 118 -4.69 -13.13 1.96
N HIS A 119 -5.61 -13.38 2.89
CA HIS A 119 -7.00 -13.67 2.56
C HIS A 119 -7.97 -13.10 3.61
N LEU A 120 -9.24 -13.01 3.25
CA LEU A 120 -10.36 -12.80 4.17
C LEU A 120 -10.93 -14.16 4.57
N GLU A 121 -11.66 -14.21 5.67
CA GLU A 121 -12.39 -15.41 6.11
C GLU A 121 -13.52 -15.78 5.12
N PHE A 122 -13.82 -17.08 4.98
CA PHE A 122 -14.78 -17.60 3.98
C PHE A 122 -16.17 -16.94 4.04
N ASP A 123 -16.66 -16.69 5.25
CA ASP A 123 -17.99 -16.10 5.51
C ASP A 123 -17.90 -14.68 6.13
N ASP A 124 -16.85 -13.93 5.81
CA ASP A 124 -16.72 -12.56 6.30
C ASP A 124 -17.78 -11.65 5.63
N HIS A 125 -18.61 -10.98 6.44
CA HIS A 125 -19.54 -9.95 5.95
C HIS A 125 -18.83 -8.85 5.14
N TYR A 126 -17.56 -8.59 5.46
CA TYR A 126 -16.74 -7.64 4.73
C TYR A 126 -16.39 -8.13 3.32
N ALA A 127 -16.21 -9.45 3.12
CA ALA A 127 -15.98 -10.02 1.80
C ALA A 127 -17.16 -9.74 0.85
N HIS A 128 -18.40 -9.88 1.34
CA HIS A 128 -19.59 -9.52 0.58
C HIS A 128 -19.62 -8.01 0.24
N SER A 129 -19.24 -7.16 1.18
CA SER A 129 -19.18 -5.71 0.97
C SER A 129 -18.14 -5.33 -0.10
N LEU A 130 -16.99 -6.03 -0.14
CA LEU A 130 -15.98 -5.86 -1.19
C LEU A 130 -16.51 -6.34 -2.55
N LYS A 131 -17.16 -7.51 -2.62
CA LYS A 131 -17.77 -7.99 -3.87
C LYS A 131 -18.76 -6.97 -4.44
N GLN A 132 -19.61 -6.39 -3.58
CA GLN A 132 -20.54 -5.33 -3.98
C GLN A 132 -19.82 -4.06 -4.44
N ARG A 133 -18.83 -3.58 -3.67
CA ARG A 133 -18.07 -2.35 -4.00
C ARG A 133 -17.39 -2.43 -5.35
N TYR A 134 -16.84 -3.58 -5.71
CA TYR A 134 -16.12 -3.79 -6.97
C TYR A 134 -16.98 -4.43 -8.07
N ASN A 135 -18.29 -4.50 -7.87
CA ASN A 135 -19.27 -5.06 -8.80
C ASN A 135 -18.84 -6.44 -9.31
N ILE A 136 -18.55 -7.34 -8.36
CA ILE A 136 -18.20 -8.74 -8.63
C ILE A 136 -19.48 -9.57 -8.49
N LYS A 137 -19.96 -10.13 -9.60
CA LYS A 137 -21.10 -11.06 -9.58
C LYS A 137 -20.62 -12.48 -9.31
N ASP A 138 -21.09 -13.08 -8.22
CA ASP A 138 -20.91 -14.51 -7.97
C ASP A 138 -21.59 -15.27 -9.10
N THR A 139 -20.80 -15.92 -9.95
CA THR A 139 -21.31 -16.54 -11.18
C THR A 139 -21.71 -17.99 -10.91
N SER A 140 -22.46 -18.23 -9.85
CA SER A 140 -23.22 -19.46 -9.67
C SER A 140 -24.67 -19.13 -10.03
N MET A 141 -25.13 -19.72 -11.15
CA MET A 141 -26.49 -19.65 -11.69
C MET A 141 -26.78 -18.50 -12.69
N GLU A 142 -26.39 -18.68 -13.95
CA GLU A 142 -27.33 -18.62 -15.10
C GLU A 142 -26.55 -18.95 -16.38
N TYR A 143 -26.66 -20.19 -16.86
CA TYR A 143 -26.21 -20.61 -18.19
C TYR A 143 -27.11 -19.92 -19.24
N GLY A 144 -26.83 -18.65 -19.57
CA GLY A 144 -27.62 -17.91 -20.56
C GLY A 144 -27.19 -16.48 -20.82
N THR A 145 -26.57 -15.80 -19.85
CA THR A 145 -26.00 -14.46 -20.07
C THR A 145 -24.54 -14.57 -20.50
N PHE A 146 -24.29 -14.35 -21.79
CA PHE A 146 -22.97 -14.38 -22.43
C PHE A 146 -21.93 -13.36 -21.90
N ASP A 147 -22.23 -12.61 -20.84
CA ASP A 147 -21.40 -11.48 -20.37
C ASP A 147 -20.96 -11.57 -18.89
N SER A 148 -21.25 -12.66 -18.18
CA SER A 148 -20.77 -12.84 -16.80
C SER A 148 -19.34 -13.40 -16.77
N MET A 149 -18.39 -12.63 -17.29
CA MET A 149 -16.95 -12.92 -17.37
C MET A 149 -16.14 -12.29 -16.22
N GLU A 150 -16.76 -12.02 -15.07
CA GLU A 150 -16.15 -11.16 -14.05
C GLU A 150 -15.17 -11.87 -13.11
N ILE A 151 -15.14 -13.21 -13.04
CA ILE A 151 -14.15 -13.96 -12.23
C ILE A 151 -13.32 -14.94 -13.09
N PRO A 152 -11.99 -15.03 -12.92
CA PRO A 152 -11.17 -14.31 -11.93
C PRO A 152 -10.95 -12.83 -12.28
N SER A 153 -11.10 -11.95 -11.28
CA SER A 153 -10.79 -10.51 -11.37
C SER A 153 -9.75 -10.13 -10.34
N LEU A 154 -8.73 -9.40 -10.79
CA LEU A 154 -7.69 -8.83 -9.94
C LEU A 154 -7.81 -7.31 -9.99
N VAL A 155 -8.10 -6.69 -8.86
CA VAL A 155 -8.35 -5.24 -8.75
C VAL A 155 -7.25 -4.62 -7.88
N VAL A 156 -6.42 -3.77 -8.46
CA VAL A 156 -5.41 -2.98 -7.75
C VAL A 156 -6.11 -1.82 -7.05
N VAL A 157 -5.85 -1.68 -5.76
CA VAL A 157 -6.58 -0.74 -4.89
C VAL A 157 -5.62 0.14 -4.10
N THR A 158 -6.07 1.36 -3.84
CA THR A 158 -5.45 2.27 -2.87
C THR A 158 -5.88 1.91 -1.44
N SER A 159 -5.25 2.54 -0.44
CA SER A 159 -5.62 2.35 0.97
C SER A 159 -7.05 2.77 1.32
N ASN A 160 -7.65 3.67 0.53
CA ASN A 160 -9.05 4.09 0.69
C ASN A 160 -10.05 3.26 -0.13
N GLY A 161 -9.57 2.23 -0.82
CA GLY A 161 -10.41 1.36 -1.63
C GLY A 161 -10.85 1.96 -2.95
N SER A 162 -10.10 2.93 -3.48
CA SER A 162 -10.28 3.37 -4.86
C SER A 162 -9.61 2.35 -5.79
N GLU A 163 -10.32 1.96 -6.83
CA GLU A 163 -9.78 1.11 -7.89
C GLU A 163 -8.80 1.91 -8.75
N VAL A 164 -7.57 1.40 -8.87
CA VAL A 164 -6.52 1.98 -9.71
C VAL A 164 -6.45 1.27 -11.06
N GLN A 165 -6.58 -0.05 -11.04
CA GLN A 165 -6.45 -0.88 -12.23
C GLN A 165 -7.18 -2.20 -12.01
N ARG A 166 -7.87 -2.71 -13.05
CA ARG A 166 -8.52 -4.01 -13.03
C ARG A 166 -8.02 -4.88 -14.17
N PHE A 167 -7.70 -6.12 -13.85
CA PHE A 167 -7.27 -7.13 -14.81
C PHE A 167 -8.37 -8.16 -15.04
N HIS A 168 -8.82 -8.25 -16.28
CA HIS A 168 -9.72 -9.30 -16.75
C HIS A 168 -8.88 -10.49 -17.21
N LEU A 169 -8.74 -11.51 -16.36
CA LEU A 169 -7.81 -12.64 -16.58
C LEU A 169 -8.44 -13.80 -17.39
N CYS A 170 -9.51 -13.51 -18.14
CA CYS A 170 -10.37 -14.48 -18.81
C CYS A 170 -9.91 -14.89 -20.23
N HIS A 171 -8.90 -14.23 -20.81
CA HIS A 171 -8.51 -14.39 -22.22
C HIS A 171 -7.43 -15.47 -22.48
N GLY A 172 -7.28 -16.43 -21.57
CA GLY A 172 -6.27 -17.49 -21.68
C GLY A 172 -4.88 -17.09 -21.16
N ARG A 173 -3.95 -18.04 -21.18
CA ARG A 173 -2.67 -17.95 -20.45
C ARG A 173 -1.80 -16.76 -20.87
N GLU A 174 -1.62 -16.57 -22.18
CA GLU A 174 -0.72 -15.54 -22.71
C GLU A 174 -1.25 -14.12 -22.47
N ASP A 175 -2.54 -13.91 -22.68
CA ASP A 175 -3.16 -12.60 -22.51
C ASP A 175 -3.22 -12.20 -21.03
N SER A 176 -3.50 -13.16 -20.14
CA SER A 176 -3.39 -12.95 -18.69
C SER A 176 -1.97 -12.61 -18.27
N GLN A 177 -0.95 -13.26 -18.85
CA GLN A 177 0.45 -12.93 -18.56
C GLN A 177 0.81 -11.52 -19.07
N LYS A 178 0.42 -11.17 -20.30
CA LYS A 178 0.61 -9.82 -20.86
C LYS A 178 -0.10 -8.76 -20.02
N ALA A 179 -1.30 -9.05 -19.53
CA ALA A 179 -2.05 -8.16 -18.65
C ALA A 179 -1.30 -7.91 -17.34
N LEU A 180 -0.80 -8.95 -16.67
CA LEU A 180 -0.02 -8.81 -15.42
C LEU A 180 1.27 -8.00 -15.60
N HIS A 181 1.89 -8.04 -16.77
CA HIS A 181 3.05 -7.18 -17.07
C HIS A 181 2.71 -5.69 -17.10
N ARG A 182 1.43 -5.32 -17.25
CA ARG A 182 0.94 -3.92 -17.19
C ARG A 182 0.67 -3.44 -15.77
N TRP A 183 0.88 -4.27 -14.75
CA TRP A 183 0.74 -3.85 -13.37
C TRP A 183 1.89 -2.91 -12.98
N ASP A 184 1.58 -1.62 -12.88
CA ASP A 184 2.53 -0.57 -12.50
C ASP A 184 2.70 -0.46 -10.97
N TRP A 185 3.11 -1.56 -10.34
CA TRP A 185 3.22 -1.65 -8.88
C TRP A 185 4.17 -0.63 -8.25
N ARG A 186 5.07 0.00 -9.02
CA ARG A 186 6.00 1.04 -8.52
C ARG A 186 5.30 2.36 -8.25
N ASN A 187 4.24 2.65 -9.01
CA ASN A 187 3.53 3.93 -8.95
C ASN A 187 2.17 3.80 -8.24
N THR A 188 1.83 2.63 -7.72
CA THR A 188 0.55 2.36 -7.04
C THR A 188 0.75 1.89 -5.58
N PRO A 189 1.45 2.65 -4.71
CA PRO A 189 1.66 2.24 -3.32
C PRO A 189 0.35 2.33 -2.51
N PHE A 190 0.08 1.27 -1.76
CA PHE A 190 -0.95 1.19 -0.74
C PHE A 190 -0.48 2.01 0.46
N ARG A 191 -0.97 3.25 0.55
CA ARG A 191 -0.56 4.30 1.50
C ARG A 191 0.92 4.67 1.35
N LEU A 192 1.18 5.96 1.11
CA LEU A 192 2.54 6.49 1.18
C LEU A 192 3.00 6.43 2.64
N CYS A 193 4.05 5.65 2.91
CA CYS A 193 4.65 5.60 4.23
C CYS A 193 5.53 6.85 4.40
N TYR A 194 4.91 7.99 4.78
CA TYR A 194 5.63 9.23 5.06
C TYR A 194 6.66 9.08 6.20
N HIS A 195 6.59 7.99 6.97
CA HIS A 195 7.41 7.81 8.15
C HIS A 195 8.91 7.63 7.86
N VAL A 196 9.28 7.14 6.66
CA VAL A 196 10.70 6.93 6.30
C VAL A 196 11.31 8.19 5.68
N THR A 197 10.52 8.98 4.95
CA THR A 197 10.96 10.25 4.38
C THR A 197 11.06 11.32 5.46
N ASN A 198 10.12 11.39 6.40
CA ASN A 198 10.17 12.38 7.48
C ASN A 198 11.35 12.14 8.42
N LEU A 199 11.68 10.90 8.81
CA LEU A 199 12.85 10.67 9.68
C LEU A 199 14.17 11.02 8.99
N PHE A 200 14.36 10.68 7.70
CA PHE A 200 15.58 11.07 6.98
C PHE A 200 15.64 12.58 6.70
N VAL A 201 14.52 13.20 6.35
CA VAL A 201 14.43 14.65 6.12
C VAL A 201 14.58 15.41 7.43
N LEU A 202 13.94 14.99 8.51
CA LEU A 202 14.10 15.55 9.86
C LEU A 202 15.53 15.37 10.36
N TYR A 203 16.15 14.19 10.19
CA TYR A 203 17.53 13.96 10.64
C TYR A 203 18.53 14.79 9.81
N SER A 204 18.31 14.91 8.50
CA SER A 204 19.10 15.77 7.61
C SER A 204 18.91 17.25 7.94
N CYS A 205 17.66 17.68 8.17
CA CYS A 205 17.30 19.03 8.57
C CYS A 205 17.83 19.36 9.96
N LEU A 206 17.78 18.45 10.93
CA LEU A 206 18.35 18.62 12.28
C LEU A 206 19.88 18.69 12.24
N LYS A 207 20.53 17.90 11.37
CA LYS A 207 21.99 18.03 11.12
C LYS A 207 22.33 19.39 10.52
N LEU A 208 21.59 19.82 9.50
CA LEU A 208 21.74 21.14 8.88
C LEU A 208 21.45 22.27 9.87
N LEU A 209 20.42 22.14 10.71
CA LEU A 209 20.09 23.12 11.74
C LEU A 209 21.20 23.18 12.81
N ASN A 210 21.77 22.04 13.22
CA ASN A 210 22.91 22.01 14.15
C ASN A 210 24.18 22.62 13.56
N ILE A 211 24.41 22.44 12.26
CA ILE A 211 25.53 23.08 11.53
C ILE A 211 25.31 24.59 11.45
N LEU A 212 24.10 25.04 11.07
CA LEU A 212 23.75 26.46 10.97
C LEU A 212 23.68 27.18 12.33
N LEU A 213 23.33 26.47 13.41
CA LEU A 213 23.34 27.02 14.78
C LEU A 213 24.76 27.12 15.36
N ARG A 214 25.71 26.30 14.89
CA ARG A 214 27.14 26.44 15.22
C ARG A 214 27.77 27.66 14.55
N ASP A 215 27.26 28.07 13.39
CA ASP A 215 27.67 29.26 12.66
C ASP A 215 26.83 30.50 13.01
N SER A 216 26.47 30.66 14.29
CA SER A 216 25.79 31.87 14.79
C SER A 216 26.74 33.07 14.80
N CYS A 217 27.17 33.50 13.61
CA CYS A 217 27.76 34.80 13.34
C CYS A 217 27.55 35.20 11.87
N SER A 218 26.32 35.08 11.32
CA SER A 218 25.90 35.91 10.17
C SER A 218 24.39 35.88 9.96
N SER A 219 23.76 37.03 10.19
CA SER A 219 22.33 37.31 10.16
C SER A 219 21.71 37.39 8.75
N ARG A 220 22.06 36.49 7.83
CA ARG A 220 21.49 36.48 6.45
C ARG A 220 20.89 35.17 5.96
N LEU A 221 20.89 34.09 6.73
CA LEU A 221 20.47 32.76 6.24
C LEU A 221 19.02 32.36 6.56
N PHE A 222 18.27 33.15 7.34
CA PHE A 222 16.94 32.77 7.82
C PHE A 222 15.82 32.77 6.75
N GLN A 223 16.12 33.18 5.51
CA GLN A 223 15.09 33.41 4.49
C GLN A 223 14.90 32.25 3.50
N TYR A 224 15.70 31.18 3.58
CA TYR A 224 15.68 30.10 2.57
C TYR A 224 14.79 28.88 2.88
N CYS A 225 14.32 28.70 4.13
CA CYS A 225 13.55 27.50 4.48
C CYS A 225 12.02 27.63 4.33
N TYR A 226 11.48 28.80 3.98
CA TYR A 226 10.02 29.00 3.97
C TYR A 226 9.33 28.89 2.59
N LEU A 227 10.04 28.45 1.55
CA LEU A 227 9.46 28.32 0.21
C LEU A 227 9.86 27.01 -0.47
N ARG A 228 9.15 25.93 -0.14
CA ARG A 228 8.80 24.87 -1.11
C ARG A 228 7.66 24.00 -0.59
N ARG A 229 6.44 24.55 -0.66
CA ARG A 229 5.28 23.74 -1.09
C ARG A 229 5.51 23.45 -2.57
N SER A 230 5.83 22.20 -2.92
CA SER A 230 5.44 21.57 -4.20
C SER A 230 6.13 20.21 -4.35
N TYR A 231 5.28 19.19 -4.38
CA TYR A 231 5.27 17.96 -5.20
C TYR A 231 6.56 17.52 -5.92
N THR A 232 6.79 16.20 -5.85
CA THR A 232 7.75 15.39 -6.61
C THR A 232 9.22 15.74 -6.43
N VAL A 233 9.96 14.89 -5.73
CA VAL A 233 11.42 14.83 -5.83
C VAL A 233 11.78 13.53 -6.53
N ASP A 234 11.95 13.62 -7.84
CA ASP A 234 12.69 12.63 -8.62
C ASP A 234 14.12 12.53 -8.05
N CYS A 235 14.48 11.36 -7.56
CA CYS A 235 15.86 11.02 -7.22
C CYS A 235 16.69 10.88 -8.51
N ILE A 236 17.18 12.00 -9.05
CA ILE A 236 18.31 11.96 -9.98
C ILE A 236 19.58 11.91 -9.14
N MET A 237 20.21 10.72 -9.13
CA MET A 237 21.54 10.51 -8.56
C MET A 237 22.55 11.44 -9.23
N TRP A 238 22.99 12.48 -8.53
CA TRP A 238 24.17 13.25 -8.94
C TRP A 238 25.40 12.59 -8.34
N ASN A 239 26.03 11.74 -9.15
CA ASN A 239 27.34 11.18 -8.88
C ASN A 239 28.39 12.25 -9.26
N SER A 240 28.99 12.89 -8.27
CA SER A 240 30.17 13.73 -8.45
C SER A 240 31.30 13.19 -7.59
N LYS A 241 32.35 12.75 -8.29
CA LYS A 241 33.72 12.56 -7.81
C LYS A 241 34.25 13.76 -7.01
N TYR A 242 35.42 13.53 -6.41
CA TYR A 242 36.28 14.34 -5.53
C TYR A 242 36.06 13.96 -4.05
N GLN A 243 36.97 13.27 -3.37
CA GLN A 243 38.44 13.21 -3.47
C GLN A 243 38.98 11.78 -3.57
#